data_AF-A0A091BYH5-F1
#
_entry.id   AF-A0A091BYH5-F1
#
_cell.length_a   1.000
_cell.length_b   1.000
_cell.length_c   1.000
_cell.angle_alpha   90.00
_cell.angle_beta   90.00
_cell.angle_gamma   90.00
#
_symmetry.space_group_name_H-M   'P 1'
#
loop_
_entity.id
_entity.type
_entity.pdbx_description
1 polymer ?
#
loop_
_entity_poly.entity_id
_entity_poly.type
_entity_poly.pdbx_seq_one_letter_code
_entity_poly.pdbx_strand_id
1 'polypeptide(L)'
;MISAIFLSLVYLGIAYIGASSSTLSFTSGADTLSEVANNYFGLPGNFLFGLVVIFACLPTAVGLLSSCAWYFNKLFPSISYKFFLLFFVVFSATVANIGLEKLIQFSVPVLNVVYPVIIALILLSFINKYITCDEIVYRGVVGMTLLVSLNDGLTAFNPNWDYINPFVTLPFSDLGFSWILPAVIVGVIAKGVSLMVIHLKK
;
A
#
# COMPACT_ATOMS: atom_id res chain seq x y z
N MET A 1 -10.18 16.77 -5.52
CA MET A 1 -11.53 16.14 -5.44
C MET A 1 -11.99 15.63 -6.80
N ILE A 2 -11.93 16.43 -7.87
CA ILE A 2 -12.33 15.96 -9.22
C ILE A 2 -11.57 14.69 -9.67
N SER A 3 -10.24 14.63 -9.49
CA SER A 3 -9.43 13.46 -9.87
C SER A 3 -9.76 12.20 -9.07
N ALA A 4 -10.18 12.34 -7.80
CA ALA A 4 -10.54 11.20 -6.97
C ALA A 4 -11.82 10.51 -7.47
N ILE A 5 -12.79 11.30 -7.94
CA ILE A 5 -14.04 10.76 -8.51
C ILE A 5 -13.75 9.98 -9.79
N PHE A 6 -12.98 10.56 -10.72
CA PHE A 6 -12.61 9.87 -11.96
C PHE A 6 -11.80 8.60 -11.70
N LEU A 7 -10.83 8.66 -10.78
CA LEU A 7 -10.03 7.49 -10.44
C LEU A 7 -10.89 6.39 -9.81
N SER A 8 -11.80 6.74 -8.89
CA SER A 8 -12.73 5.78 -8.30
C SER A 8 -13.59 5.10 -9.36
N LEU A 9 -14.10 5.86 -10.34
CA LEU A 9 -14.92 5.31 -11.42
C LEU A 9 -14.11 4.33 -12.30
N VAL A 10 -12.87 4.67 -12.64
CA VAL A 10 -11.97 3.79 -13.40
C VAL A 10 -11.65 2.52 -12.61
N TYR A 11 -11.31 2.62 -11.33
CA TYR A 11 -11.00 1.46 -10.48
C TYR A 11 -12.20 0.53 -10.29
N LEU A 12 -13.41 1.08 -10.16
CA LEU A 12 -14.64 0.27 -10.13
C LEU A 12 -14.87 -0.47 -11.45
N GLY A 13 -14.62 0.18 -12.59
CA GLY A 13 -14.68 -0.47 -13.90
C GLY A 13 -13.68 -1.62 -14.05
N ILE A 14 -12.43 -1.41 -13.61
CA ILE A 14 -11.39 -2.45 -13.62
C ILE A 14 -11.77 -3.61 -12.68
N ALA A 15 -12.28 -3.32 -11.49
CA ALA A 15 -12.74 -4.33 -10.55
C ALA A 15 -13.90 -5.16 -11.11
N TYR A 16 -14.85 -4.52 -11.80
CA TYR A 16 -15.95 -5.22 -12.49
C TYR A 16 -15.43 -6.15 -13.58
N ILE A 17 -14.53 -5.67 -14.44
CA ILE A 17 -13.89 -6.49 -15.47
C ILE A 17 -13.16 -7.69 -14.84
N GLY A 18 -12.37 -7.46 -13.80
CA GLY A 18 -11.66 -8.54 -13.09
C GLY A 18 -12.60 -9.58 -12.49
N ALA A 19 -13.73 -9.15 -11.91
CA ALA A 19 -14.73 -10.05 -11.35
C ALA A 19 -15.46 -10.86 -12.45
N SER A 20 -15.82 -10.21 -13.56
CA SER A 20 -16.49 -10.86 -14.70
C SER A 20 -15.57 -11.81 -15.48
N SER A 21 -14.26 -11.55 -15.49
CA SER A 21 -13.26 -12.40 -16.15
C SER A 21 -12.73 -13.54 -15.27
N SER A 22 -13.26 -13.73 -14.06
CA SER A 22 -12.82 -14.76 -13.10
C SER A 22 -12.94 -16.21 -13.59
N THR A 23 -13.75 -16.47 -14.63
CA THR A 23 -13.88 -17.79 -15.27
C THR A 23 -12.79 -18.08 -16.30
N LEU A 24 -12.04 -17.06 -16.74
CA LEU A 24 -10.93 -17.19 -17.68
C LEU A 24 -9.62 -17.26 -16.87
N SER A 25 -8.99 -18.44 -16.87
CA SER A 25 -7.75 -18.68 -16.11
C SER A 25 -6.54 -18.08 -16.85
N PHE A 26 -6.33 -16.77 -16.72
CA PHE A 26 -5.13 -16.10 -17.23
C PHE A 26 -4.00 -16.10 -16.20
N THR A 27 -2.76 -16.12 -16.71
CA THR A 27 -1.54 -16.22 -15.90
C THR A 27 -1.20 -14.94 -15.14
N SER A 28 -1.65 -13.77 -15.62
CA SER A 28 -1.39 -12.49 -14.95
C SER A 28 -2.53 -11.48 -15.16
N GLY A 29 -2.66 -10.53 -14.24
CA GLY A 29 -3.66 -9.45 -14.35
C GLY A 29 -3.49 -8.59 -15.60
N ALA A 30 -2.25 -8.37 -16.06
CA ALA A 30 -2.00 -7.65 -17.32
C ALA A 30 -2.54 -8.39 -18.55
N ASP A 31 -2.43 -9.73 -18.54
CA ASP A 31 -2.96 -10.57 -19.62
C ASP A 31 -4.49 -10.54 -19.63
N THR A 32 -5.12 -10.62 -18.46
CA THR A 32 -6.58 -10.48 -18.33
C THR A 32 -7.08 -9.17 -18.95
N LEU A 33 -6.46 -8.03 -18.60
CA LEU A 33 -6.88 -6.74 -19.15
C LEU A 33 -6.62 -6.62 -20.66
N SER A 34 -5.48 -7.12 -21.15
CA SER A 34 -5.13 -7.07 -22.57
C SER A 34 -6.07 -7.94 -23.42
N GLU A 35 -6.43 -9.11 -22.91
CA GLU A 35 -7.36 -10.03 -23.58
C GLU A 35 -8.79 -9.50 -23.55
N VAL A 36 -9.23 -8.89 -22.45
CA VAL A 36 -10.51 -8.18 -22.42
C VAL A 36 -10.52 -7.04 -23.46
N ALA A 37 -9.45 -6.26 -23.56
CA ALA A 37 -9.35 -5.21 -24.58
C ALA A 37 -9.42 -5.79 -26.01
N ASN A 38 -8.81 -6.95 -26.24
CA ASN A 38 -8.91 -7.68 -27.51
C ASN A 38 -10.34 -8.15 -27.79
N ASN A 39 -11.04 -8.70 -26.81
CA ASN A 39 -12.42 -9.17 -26.99
C ASN A 39 -13.40 -8.04 -27.33
N TYR A 40 -13.23 -6.84 -26.76
CA TYR A 40 -14.12 -5.70 -27.04
C TYR A 40 -13.77 -4.93 -28.32
N PHE A 41 -12.47 -4.75 -28.63
CA PHE A 41 -12.02 -3.88 -29.72
C PHE A 41 -11.25 -4.61 -30.82
N GLY A 42 -11.05 -5.93 -30.70
CA GLY A 42 -10.26 -6.75 -31.61
C GLY A 42 -8.75 -6.49 -31.54
N LEU A 43 -8.04 -6.90 -32.60
CA LEU A 43 -6.61 -6.66 -32.82
C LEU A 43 -6.14 -5.19 -32.57
N PRO A 44 -6.84 -4.13 -33.03
CA PRO A 44 -6.42 -2.76 -32.74
C PRO A 44 -6.60 -2.37 -31.26
N GLY A 45 -7.44 -3.10 -30.50
CA GLY A 45 -7.69 -2.88 -29.09
C GLY A 45 -6.45 -3.03 -28.21
N ASN A 46 -5.62 -4.04 -28.50
CA ASN A 46 -4.42 -4.29 -27.71
C ASN A 46 -3.36 -3.18 -27.87
N PHE A 47 -3.24 -2.63 -29.09
CA PHE A 47 -2.34 -1.49 -29.34
C PHE A 47 -2.83 -0.23 -28.61
N LEU A 48 -4.13 0.03 -28.65
CA LEU A 48 -4.74 1.15 -27.93
C LEU A 48 -4.55 1.00 -26.41
N PHE A 49 -4.76 -0.20 -25.88
CA PHE A 49 -4.54 -0.50 -24.46
C PHE A 49 -3.09 -0.22 -24.04
N GLY A 50 -2.11 -0.67 -24.83
CA GLY A 50 -0.70 -0.40 -24.59
C GLY A 50 -0.37 1.10 -24.52
N LEU A 51 -0.91 1.91 -25.44
CA LEU A 51 -0.74 3.36 -25.42
C LEU A 51 -1.33 3.99 -24.16
N VAL A 52 -2.55 3.60 -23.77
CA VAL A 52 -3.21 4.11 -22.56
C VAL A 52 -2.39 3.79 -21.31
N VAL A 53 -1.89 2.56 -21.19
CA VAL A 53 -1.03 2.15 -20.07
C VAL A 53 0.25 2.97 -20.01
N ILE A 54 0.92 3.21 -21.15
CA ILE A 54 2.10 4.08 -21.20
C ILE A 54 1.78 5.48 -20.67
N PHE A 55 0.68 6.09 -21.13
CA PHE A 55 0.28 7.43 -20.68
C PHE A 55 -0.12 7.46 -19.19
N ALA A 56 -0.71 6.39 -18.65
CA ALA A 56 -1.10 6.30 -17.25
C ALA A 56 0.12 6.08 -16.32
N CYS A 57 1.06 5.23 -16.73
CA CYS A 57 2.19 4.83 -15.89
C CYS A 57 3.36 5.81 -15.92
N LEU A 58 3.57 6.54 -17.03
CA LEU A 58 4.65 7.52 -17.18
C LEU A 58 4.67 8.61 -16.08
N PRO A 59 3.58 9.35 -15.79
CA PRO A 59 3.60 10.38 -14.76
C PRO A 59 3.82 9.81 -13.36
N THR A 60 3.31 8.61 -13.07
CA THR A 60 3.50 7.92 -11.78
C THR A 60 4.96 7.54 -11.57
N ALA A 61 5.60 6.98 -12.61
CA ALA A 61 7.01 6.63 -12.57
C ALA A 61 7.91 7.87 -12.38
N VAL A 62 7.66 8.94 -13.16
CA VAL A 62 8.42 10.21 -13.04
C VAL A 62 8.25 10.84 -11.65
N GLY A 63 7.03 10.82 -11.09
CA GLY A 63 6.74 11.34 -9.76
C GLY A 63 7.47 10.58 -8.65
N LEU A 64 7.47 9.24 -8.71
CA LEU A 64 8.14 8.41 -7.70
C LEU A 64 9.66 8.54 -7.79
N LEU A 65 10.23 8.42 -9.00
CA LEU A 65 11.68 8.52 -9.22
C LEU A 65 12.24 9.87 -8.78
N SER A 66 11.56 10.97 -9.12
CA SER A 66 11.98 12.32 -8.73
C SER A 66 11.89 12.54 -7.22
N SER A 67 10.84 12.02 -6.56
CA SER A 67 10.66 12.11 -5.11
C SER A 67 11.71 11.29 -4.35
N CYS A 68 12.01 10.07 -4.80
CA CYS A 68 13.06 9.23 -4.23
C CYS A 68 14.44 9.87 -4.40
N ALA A 69 14.76 10.36 -5.59
CA ALA A 69 16.02 11.04 -5.84
C ALA A 69 16.18 12.31 -4.98
N TRP A 70 15.10 13.08 -4.79
CA TRP A 70 15.11 14.24 -3.91
C TRP A 70 15.30 13.86 -2.43
N TYR A 71 14.60 12.83 -1.96
CA TYR A 71 14.72 12.35 -0.58
C TYR A 71 16.14 11.89 -0.25
N PHE A 72 16.75 11.08 -1.12
CA PHE A 72 18.12 10.59 -0.91
C PHE A 72 19.17 11.69 -1.07
N ASN A 73 18.96 12.65 -1.97
CA ASN A 73 19.84 13.82 -2.09
C ASN A 73 19.77 14.70 -0.83
N LYS A 74 18.59 14.84 -0.21
CA LYS A 74 18.44 15.55 1.07
C LYS A 74 19.14 14.83 2.23
N LEU A 75 19.12 13.49 2.24
CA LEU A 75 19.77 12.68 3.26
C LEU A 75 21.29 12.63 3.10
N PHE A 76 21.79 12.55 1.86
CA PHE A 76 23.20 12.50 1.50
C PHE A 76 23.56 13.63 0.53
N PRO A 77 23.74 14.87 1.04
CA PRO A 77 23.95 16.06 0.20
C PRO A 77 25.26 16.06 -0.59
N SER A 78 26.20 15.16 -0.26
CA SER A 78 27.46 15.01 -0.99
C SER A 78 27.30 14.40 -2.39
N ILE A 79 26.17 13.73 -2.68
CA ILE A 79 25.93 13.04 -3.95
C ILE A 79 24.88 13.81 -4.75
N SER A 80 25.13 14.04 -6.05
CA SER A 80 24.24 14.80 -6.92
C SER A 80 22.87 14.12 -7.10
N TYR A 81 21.80 14.92 -7.12
CA TYR A 81 20.45 14.48 -7.48
C TYR A 81 20.40 13.67 -8.79
N LYS A 82 21.16 14.09 -9.81
CA LYS A 82 21.20 13.41 -11.11
C LYS A 82 21.73 11.99 -11.00
N PHE A 83 22.66 11.75 -10.09
CA PHE A 83 23.21 10.41 -9.85
C PHE A 83 22.15 9.50 -9.22
N PHE A 84 21.46 9.95 -8.18
CA PHE A 84 20.37 9.17 -7.56
C PHE A 84 19.25 8.88 -8.55
N LEU A 85 18.85 9.87 -9.36
CA LEU A 85 17.81 9.68 -10.36
C LEU A 85 18.23 8.62 -11.39
N LEU A 86 19.45 8.70 -11.93
CA LEU A 86 19.95 7.71 -12.88
C LEU A 86 20.02 6.32 -12.24
N PHE A 87 20.50 6.22 -11.00
CA PHE A 87 20.55 4.98 -10.24
C PHE A 87 19.17 4.33 -10.10
N PHE A 88 18.15 5.08 -9.66
CA PHE A 88 16.80 4.54 -9.50
C PHE A 88 16.15 4.16 -10.83
N VAL A 89 16.40 4.91 -11.91
CA VAL A 89 15.92 4.58 -13.25
C VAL A 89 16.52 3.26 -13.72
N VAL A 90 17.85 3.11 -13.65
CA VAL A 90 18.54 1.89 -14.09
C VAL A 90 18.11 0.69 -13.23
N PHE A 91 18.07 0.87 -11.91
CA PHE A 91 17.60 -0.17 -10.98
C PHE A 91 16.17 -0.62 -11.30
N SER A 92 15.23 0.33 -11.45
CA SER A 92 13.84 0.01 -11.78
C SER A 92 13.72 -0.64 -13.15
N ALA A 93 14.50 -0.23 -14.14
CA ALA A 93 14.51 -0.85 -15.46
C ALA A 93 15.02 -2.29 -15.39
N THR A 94 16.05 -2.57 -14.60
CA THR A 94 16.53 -3.95 -14.38
C THR A 94 15.46 -4.81 -13.69
N VAL A 95 14.87 -4.31 -12.61
CA VAL A 95 13.84 -5.03 -11.82
C VAL A 95 12.57 -5.27 -12.65
N ALA A 96 12.18 -4.35 -13.52
CA ALA A 96 11.01 -4.49 -14.39
C ALA A 96 11.08 -5.72 -15.32
N ASN A 97 12.27 -6.24 -15.62
CA ASN A 97 12.44 -7.43 -16.47
C ASN A 97 12.20 -8.77 -15.73
N ILE A 98 11.99 -8.77 -14.40
CA ILE A 98 11.79 -9.98 -13.58
C ILE A 98 10.40 -10.62 -13.78
N GLY A 99 9.44 -9.84 -14.30
CA GLY A 99 8.06 -10.29 -14.57
C GLY A 99 7.07 -9.87 -13.48
N LEU A 100 5.87 -9.47 -13.90
CA LEU A 100 4.84 -8.86 -13.04
C LEU A 100 4.45 -9.75 -11.85
N GLU A 101 4.23 -11.04 -12.08
CA GLU A 101 3.78 -11.96 -11.03
C GLU A 101 4.78 -12.07 -9.87
N LYS A 102 6.08 -12.14 -10.19
CA LYS A 102 7.15 -12.18 -9.20
C LYS A 102 7.28 -10.86 -8.44
N LEU A 103 7.11 -9.74 -9.14
CA LEU A 103 7.11 -8.41 -8.51
C LEU A 103 5.93 -8.24 -7.57
N ILE A 104 4.73 -8.72 -7.92
CA ILE A 104 3.55 -8.70 -7.07
C ILE A 104 3.75 -9.62 -5.86
N GLN A 105 4.19 -10.86 -6.05
CA GLN A 105 4.45 -11.81 -4.96
C GLN A 105 5.42 -11.25 -3.91
N PHE A 106 6.42 -10.47 -4.33
CA PHE A 106 7.34 -9.80 -3.41
C PHE A 106 6.76 -8.51 -2.81
N SER A 107 6.00 -7.73 -3.59
CA SER A 107 5.49 -6.42 -3.15
C SER A 107 4.28 -6.52 -2.23
N VAL A 108 3.41 -7.52 -2.41
CA VAL A 108 2.22 -7.75 -1.58
C VAL A 108 2.56 -7.87 -0.09
N PRO A 109 3.50 -8.72 0.35
CA PRO A 109 3.79 -8.83 1.78
C PRO A 109 4.42 -7.55 2.33
N VAL A 110 5.29 -6.88 1.57
CA VAL A 110 5.86 -5.58 1.97
C VAL A 110 4.74 -4.53 2.14
N LEU A 111 3.78 -4.52 1.21
CA LEU A 111 2.64 -3.60 1.26
C LEU A 111 1.71 -3.90 2.44
N ASN A 112 1.49 -5.17 2.78
CA ASN A 112 0.68 -5.57 3.94
C ASN A 112 1.29 -5.10 5.27
N VAL A 113 2.62 -4.95 5.36
CA VAL A 113 3.28 -4.35 6.53
C VAL A 113 3.14 -2.83 6.53
N VAL A 114 3.44 -2.20 5.40
CA VAL A 114 3.59 -0.74 5.30
C VAL A 114 2.24 -0.03 5.27
N TYR A 115 1.25 -0.58 4.57
CA TYR A 115 -0.04 0.08 4.31
C TYR A 115 -0.83 0.36 5.60
N PRO A 116 -1.02 -0.61 6.52
CA PRO A 116 -1.70 -0.37 7.78
C PRO A 116 -1.07 0.73 8.63
N VAL A 117 0.26 0.75 8.72
CA VAL A 117 1.02 1.73 9.51
C VAL A 117 0.81 3.14 8.95
N ILE A 118 0.87 3.30 7.63
CA ILE A 118 0.63 4.59 6.98
C ILE A 118 -0.82 5.03 7.18
N ILE A 119 -1.80 4.14 7.00
CA ILE A 119 -3.22 4.49 7.22
C ILE A 119 -3.44 4.91 8.68
N ALA A 120 -2.89 4.17 9.64
CA ALA A 120 -3.00 4.50 11.05
C ALA A 120 -2.44 5.90 11.35
N LEU A 121 -1.27 6.23 10.80
CA LEU A 121 -0.68 7.57 10.93
C LEU A 121 -1.56 8.67 10.31
N ILE A 122 -2.10 8.43 9.11
CA ILE A 122 -2.98 9.39 8.44
C ILE A 122 -4.24 9.61 9.28
N LEU A 123 -4.90 8.53 9.73
CA LEU A 123 -6.10 8.61 10.58
C LEU A 123 -5.82 9.33 11.89
N LEU A 124 -4.71 9.01 12.56
CA LEU A 124 -4.31 9.72 13.78
C LEU A 124 -4.05 11.20 13.51
N SER A 125 -3.44 11.56 12.39
CA SER A 125 -3.23 12.97 12.03
C SER A 125 -4.54 13.71 11.83
N PHE A 126 -5.58 13.07 11.28
CA PHE A 126 -6.91 13.66 11.17
C PHE A 126 -7.61 13.75 12.54
N ILE A 127 -7.54 12.70 13.36
CA ILE A 127 -8.14 12.66 14.70
C ILE A 127 -7.47 13.68 15.62
N ASN A 128 -6.15 13.88 15.50
CA ASN A 128 -5.38 14.83 16.30
C ASN A 128 -5.92 16.27 16.18
N LYS A 129 -6.55 16.59 15.04
CA LYS A 129 -7.21 17.89 14.84
C LYS A 129 -8.44 18.08 15.73
N TYR A 130 -9.12 17.00 16.11
CA TYR A 130 -10.34 17.01 16.93
C TYR A 130 -10.09 16.62 18.39
N ILE A 131 -9.14 15.72 18.64
CA ILE A 131 -8.78 15.18 19.95
C ILE A 131 -7.26 15.29 20.06
N THR A 132 -6.72 15.99 21.05
CA THR A 132 -5.26 16.06 21.23
C THR A 132 -4.67 14.66 21.40
N CYS A 133 -3.87 14.21 20.45
CA CYS A 133 -3.21 12.91 20.52
C CYS A 133 -1.80 13.11 21.06
N ASP A 134 -1.58 12.70 22.30
CA ASP A 134 -0.26 12.74 22.92
C ASP A 134 0.68 11.70 22.28
N GLU A 135 1.98 11.86 22.48
CA GLU A 135 2.99 10.94 21.90
C GLU A 135 2.74 9.47 22.29
N ILE A 136 2.16 9.22 23.46
CA ILE A 136 1.81 7.88 23.94
C ILE A 136 0.75 7.23 23.03
N VAL A 137 -0.23 8.00 22.55
CA VAL A 137 -1.28 7.52 21.64
C VAL A 137 -0.68 7.20 20.27
N TYR A 138 0.17 8.09 19.75
CA TYR A 138 0.86 7.84 18.48
C TYR A 138 1.74 6.59 18.53
N ARG A 139 2.62 6.49 19.52
CA ARG A 139 3.54 5.35 19.66
C ARG A 139 2.79 4.05 19.93
N GLY A 140 1.72 4.09 20.74
CA GLY A 140 0.90 2.93 21.05
C GLY A 140 0.18 2.37 19.82
N VAL A 141 -0.58 3.23 19.10
CA VAL A 141 -1.34 2.79 17.92
C VAL A 141 -0.41 2.34 16.81
N VAL A 142 0.64 3.10 16.50
CA VAL A 142 1.62 2.76 15.46
C VAL A 142 2.40 1.50 15.82
N GLY A 143 2.81 1.35 17.08
CA GLY A 143 3.52 0.17 17.54
C GLY A 143 2.67 -1.10 17.44
N MET A 144 1.41 -1.04 17.89
CA MET A 144 0.51 -2.19 17.81
C MET A 144 0.16 -2.55 16.36
N THR A 145 -0.15 -1.55 15.53
CA THR A 145 -0.41 -1.79 14.10
C THR A 145 0.80 -2.38 13.41
N LEU A 146 2.01 -1.88 13.68
CA LEU A 146 3.23 -2.45 13.13
C LEU A 146 3.42 -3.91 13.53
N LEU A 147 3.16 -4.28 14.79
CA LEU A 147 3.29 -5.68 15.24
C LEU A 147 2.31 -6.61 14.52
N VAL A 148 1.04 -6.21 14.42
CA VAL A 148 0.00 -7.04 13.75
C VAL A 148 0.26 -7.13 12.26
N SER A 149 0.55 -6.00 11.61
CA SER A 149 0.80 -5.94 10.17
C SER A 149 2.12 -6.59 9.78
N LEU A 150 3.11 -6.64 10.67
CA LEU A 150 4.31 -7.44 10.47
C LEU A 150 3.96 -8.92 10.41
N ASN A 151 3.14 -9.44 11.33
CA ASN A 151 2.67 -10.82 11.27
C ASN A 151 1.90 -11.11 9.98
N ASP A 152 0.96 -10.24 9.60
CA ASP A 152 0.19 -10.37 8.34
C ASP A 152 1.09 -10.34 7.09
N GLY A 153 2.18 -9.56 7.13
CA GLY A 153 3.20 -9.56 6.09
C GLY A 153 4.03 -10.84 6.04
N LEU A 154 4.37 -11.42 7.20
CA LEU A 154 5.08 -12.71 7.27
C LEU A 154 4.20 -13.87 6.82
N THR A 155 2.93 -13.91 7.20
CA THR A 155 1.99 -14.96 6.76
C THR A 155 1.72 -14.89 5.26
N ALA A 156 1.75 -13.68 4.68
CA ALA A 156 1.70 -13.48 3.23
C ALA A 156 2.95 -14.01 2.49
N PHE A 157 4.12 -14.06 3.14
CA PHE A 157 5.31 -14.74 2.61
C PHE A 157 5.24 -16.25 2.78
N ASN A 158 4.87 -16.71 3.98
CA ASN A 158 4.76 -18.12 4.30
C ASN A 158 3.66 -18.30 5.36
N PRO A 159 2.56 -19.03 5.04
CA PRO A 159 1.47 -19.27 5.98
C PRO A 159 1.89 -19.93 7.30
N ASN A 160 3.04 -20.61 7.34
CA ASN A 160 3.57 -21.25 8.55
C ASN A 160 4.20 -20.28 9.55
N TRP A 161 4.39 -19.01 9.17
CA TRP A 161 4.96 -17.97 10.04
C TRP A 161 3.90 -17.13 10.73
N ASP A 162 2.77 -17.76 11.08
CA ASP A 162 1.71 -17.12 11.84
C ASP A 162 1.98 -17.26 13.34
N TYR A 163 2.38 -16.15 13.97
CA TYR A 163 2.66 -16.10 15.40
C TYR A 163 1.50 -15.50 16.22
N ILE A 164 0.45 -14.98 15.55
CA ILE A 164 -0.65 -14.25 16.22
C ILE A 164 -1.98 -15.01 16.15
N ASN A 165 -2.43 -15.45 14.96
CA ASN A 165 -3.73 -16.14 14.86
C ASN A 165 -3.83 -17.45 15.67
N PRO A 166 -2.75 -18.22 15.91
CA PRO A 166 -2.85 -19.41 16.76
C PRO A 166 -3.29 -19.11 18.19
N PHE A 167 -3.11 -17.87 18.66
CA PHE A 167 -3.43 -17.46 20.03
C PHE A 167 -4.67 -16.57 20.11
N VAL A 168 -4.91 -15.73 19.10
CA VAL A 168 -6.03 -14.78 19.07
C VAL A 168 -6.58 -14.68 17.66
N THR A 169 -7.82 -15.14 17.46
CA THR A 169 -8.53 -14.92 16.20
C THR A 169 -8.94 -13.46 16.11
N LEU A 170 -8.26 -12.71 15.25
CA LEU A 170 -8.58 -11.31 14.99
C LEU A 170 -9.74 -11.23 13.99
N PRO A 171 -10.81 -10.47 14.27
CA PRO A 171 -11.86 -10.23 13.30
C PRO A 171 -11.29 -9.47 12.09
N PHE A 172 -11.80 -9.75 10.90
CA PHE A 172 -11.33 -9.25 9.60
C PHE A 172 -9.96 -9.77 9.13
N SER A 173 -9.44 -10.83 9.75
CA SER A 173 -8.24 -11.54 9.28
C SER A 173 -8.40 -12.08 7.86
N ASP A 174 -9.57 -12.63 7.52
CA ASP A 174 -9.90 -13.11 6.17
C ASP A 174 -9.81 -12.02 5.09
N LEU A 175 -9.95 -10.74 5.47
CA LEU A 175 -9.90 -9.59 4.57
C LEU A 175 -8.55 -8.84 4.61
N GLY A 176 -7.57 -9.31 5.41
CA GLY A 176 -6.28 -8.64 5.59
C GLY A 176 -6.33 -7.37 6.44
N PHE A 177 -7.39 -7.19 7.25
CA PHE A 177 -7.60 -6.01 8.09
C PHE A 177 -7.48 -6.30 9.60
N SER A 178 -6.71 -7.33 9.97
CA SER A 178 -6.49 -7.77 11.36
C SER A 178 -6.02 -6.64 12.30
N TRP A 179 -5.35 -5.62 11.76
CA TRP A 179 -4.77 -4.50 12.49
C TRP A 179 -5.78 -3.46 12.99
N ILE A 180 -6.97 -3.36 12.38
CA ILE A 180 -7.93 -2.28 12.66
C ILE A 180 -8.41 -2.34 14.12
N LEU A 181 -8.86 -3.51 14.57
CA LEU A 181 -9.40 -3.66 15.92
C LEU A 181 -8.32 -3.40 17.00
N PRO A 182 -7.11 -4.01 16.93
CA PRO A 182 -6.01 -3.69 17.84
C PRO A 182 -5.65 -2.20 17.86
N ALA A 183 -5.62 -1.54 16.69
CA ALA A 183 -5.30 -0.11 16.58
C ALA A 183 -6.31 0.74 17.37
N VAL A 184 -7.60 0.46 17.22
CA VAL A 184 -8.67 1.19 17.90
C VAL A 184 -8.62 0.95 19.41
N ILE A 185 -8.48 -0.31 19.85
CA ILE A 185 -8.42 -0.65 21.28
C ILE A 185 -7.24 0.07 21.95
N VAL A 186 -6.04 -0.04 21.37
CA VAL A 186 -4.85 0.61 21.91
C VAL A 186 -4.98 2.14 21.87
N GLY A 187 -5.59 2.70 20.83
CA GLY A 187 -5.84 4.13 20.75
C GLY A 187 -6.73 4.66 21.88
N VAL A 188 -7.80 3.94 22.21
CA VAL A 188 -8.71 4.28 23.32
C VAL A 188 -8.01 4.15 24.67
N ILE A 189 -7.30 3.04 24.90
CA ILE A 189 -6.57 2.80 26.15
C ILE A 189 -5.48 3.85 26.35
N ALA A 190 -4.65 4.10 25.33
CA ALA A 190 -3.58 5.06 25.39
C ALA A 190 -4.10 6.48 25.67
N LYS A 191 -5.26 6.85 25.13
CA LYS A 191 -5.88 8.14 25.43
C LYS A 191 -6.37 8.21 26.88
N GLY A 192 -6.98 7.15 27.40
CA GLY A 192 -7.38 7.05 28.81
C GLY A 192 -6.21 7.18 29.78
N VAL A 193 -5.10 6.49 29.49
CA VAL A 193 -3.86 6.58 30.27
C VAL A 193 -3.28 8.00 30.21
N SER A 194 -3.25 8.63 29.03
CA SER A 194 -2.75 10.00 28.90
C SER A 194 -3.54 11.00 29.77
N LEU A 195 -4.86 10.88 29.81
CA LEU A 195 -5.71 11.72 30.65
C LEU A 195 -5.42 11.54 32.15
N MET A 196 -5.18 10.31 32.62
CA MET A 196 -4.77 10.07 34.02
C MET A 196 -3.41 10.66 34.34
N VAL A 197 -2.43 10.52 33.44
CA VAL A 197 -1.08 11.08 33.63
C VAL A 197 -1.10 12.60 33.69
N ILE A 198 -1.94 13.26 32.88
CA ILE A 198 -2.13 14.71 32.94
C ILE A 198 -2.79 15.13 34.27
N HIS A 199 -3.73 14.35 34.78
CA HIS A 199 -4.41 14.66 36.05
C HIS A 199 -3.51 14.47 37.28
N LEU A 200 -2.60 13.50 37.26
CA LEU A 200 -1.63 13.25 38.34
C LEU A 200 -0.48 14.27 38.41
N LYS A 201 -0.26 15.04 37.35
CA LYS A 201 0.78 16.07 37.28
C LYS A 201 0.31 17.46 37.74
N LYS A 202 -0.95 17.59 38.15
CA LYS A 202 -1.58 18.83 38.61
C LYS A 202 -1.77 18.78 40.13
#